data_AF-A0A2A7AAV0-F1
#
_entry.id   AF-A0A2A7AAV0-F1
#
_cell.length_a   1.000
_cell.length_b   1.000
_cell.length_c   1.000
_cell.angle_alpha   90.00
_cell.angle_beta   90.00
_cell.angle_gamma   90.00
#
_symmetry.space_group_name_H-M   'P 1'
#
loop_
_entity.id
_entity.type
_entity.pdbx_description
1 polymer ?
#
loop_
_entity_poly.entity_id
_entity_poly.type
_entity_poly.pdbx_seq_one_letter_code
_entity_poly.pdbx_strand_id
1 'polypeptide(L)'
;MADNRKYYYLKLKENFFDSDSIVLLEDMKDGILYSNILLKLYLKSLKNGGKLQLDEHIPYTAQMIATLTRHQIGTVERALEIFRQLGLVEQLDSGAFYMTDI
;
A
#
# COMPACT_ATOMS: atom_id res chain seq x y z
N MET A 1 -16.85 34.91 14.25
CA MET A 1 -15.54 34.22 14.17
C MET A 1 -15.74 32.98 13.33
N ALA A 2 -15.23 32.96 12.09
CA ALA A 2 -15.35 31.79 11.23
C ALA A 2 -14.46 30.67 11.81
N ASP A 3 -15.08 29.53 12.03
CA ASP A 3 -14.48 28.35 12.66
C ASP A 3 -13.27 27.89 11.84
N ASN A 4 -12.06 28.07 12.37
CA ASN A 4 -10.79 27.74 11.71
C ASN A 4 -10.51 26.23 11.80
N ARG A 5 -11.52 25.39 11.47
CA ARG A 5 -11.40 23.93 11.50
C ARG A 5 -10.58 23.47 10.31
N LYS A 6 -9.40 22.93 10.59
CA LYS A 6 -8.66 22.14 9.61
C LYS A 6 -9.31 20.77 9.50
N TYR A 7 -10.02 20.55 8.40
CA TYR A 7 -10.49 19.22 8.04
C TYR A 7 -9.35 18.49 7.31
N TYR A 8 -8.91 17.37 7.86
CA TYR A 8 -7.94 16.49 7.20
C TYR A 8 -8.72 15.49 6.35
N TYR A 9 -8.64 15.64 5.03
CA TYR A 9 -9.23 14.71 4.07
C TYR A 9 -8.14 13.81 3.50
N LEU A 10 -8.44 12.53 3.28
CA LEU A 10 -7.59 11.63 2.54
C LEU A 10 -7.87 11.86 1.04
N LYS A 11 -6.86 12.28 0.28
CA LYS A 11 -6.97 12.43 -1.18
C LYS A 11 -6.70 11.07 -1.82
N LEU A 12 -7.75 10.43 -2.32
CA LEU A 12 -7.69 9.22 -3.16
C LEU A 12 -8.11 9.56 -4.59
N LYS A 13 -7.74 8.69 -5.53
CA LYS A 13 -8.34 8.71 -6.86
C LYS A 13 -9.84 8.43 -6.71
N GLU A 14 -10.66 9.17 -7.44
CA GLU A 14 -12.13 9.09 -7.35
C GLU A 14 -12.64 7.65 -7.56
N ASN A 15 -12.03 6.93 -8.50
CA ASN A 15 -12.37 5.57 -8.88
C ASN A 15 -11.51 4.50 -8.19
N PHE A 16 -10.85 4.80 -7.07
CA PHE A 16 -9.94 3.84 -6.42
C PHE A 16 -10.63 2.50 -6.15
N PHE A 17 -11.80 2.54 -5.50
CA PHE A 17 -12.59 1.36 -5.14
C PHE A 17 -13.34 0.74 -6.33
N ASP A 18 -13.41 1.44 -7.47
CA ASP A 18 -14.08 0.97 -8.68
C ASP A 18 -13.10 0.37 -9.70
N SER A 19 -11.79 0.47 -9.45
CA SER A 19 -10.79 -0.09 -10.34
C SER A 19 -10.84 -1.62 -10.34
N ASP A 20 -10.73 -2.25 -11.51
CA ASP A 20 -10.83 -3.71 -11.67
C ASP A 20 -9.91 -4.46 -10.69
N SER A 21 -8.68 -4.01 -10.50
CA SER A 21 -7.72 -4.63 -9.56
C SER A 21 -8.17 -4.55 -8.10
N ILE A 22 -8.79 -3.45 -7.68
CA ILE A 22 -9.27 -3.29 -6.29
C ILE A 22 -10.57 -4.06 -6.08
N VAL A 23 -11.47 -4.07 -7.05
CA VAL A 23 -12.69 -4.90 -7.01
C VAL A 23 -12.33 -6.38 -6.90
N LEU A 24 -11.39 -6.85 -7.73
CA LEU A 24 -10.90 -8.22 -7.67
C LEU A 24 -10.19 -8.53 -6.34
N LEU A 25 -9.43 -7.58 -5.78
CA LEU A 25 -8.75 -7.73 -4.49
C LEU A 25 -9.76 -7.89 -3.35
N GLU A 26 -10.81 -7.07 -3.31
CA GLU A 26 -11.80 -7.08 -2.23
C GLU A 26 -12.76 -8.27 -2.28
N ASP A 27 -12.98 -8.87 -3.46
CA ASP A 27 -13.74 -10.13 -3.63
C ASP A 27 -12.99 -11.36 -3.08
N MET A 28 -11.66 -11.28 -2.92
CA MET A 28 -10.88 -12.38 -2.34
C MET A 28 -11.25 -12.63 -0.88
N LYS A 29 -10.99 -13.86 -0.41
CA LYS A 29 -10.99 -14.13 1.04
C LYS A 29 -10.00 -13.19 1.74
N ASP A 30 -10.47 -12.52 2.79
CA ASP A 30 -9.72 -11.49 3.52
C ASP A 30 -9.36 -10.25 2.67
N GLY A 31 -10.06 -10.02 1.55
CA GLY A 31 -9.80 -8.92 0.60
C GLY A 31 -9.79 -7.52 1.24
N ILE A 32 -10.73 -7.25 2.14
CA ILE A 32 -10.78 -5.98 2.90
C ILE A 32 -9.51 -5.77 3.76
N LEU A 33 -8.93 -6.85 4.31
CA LEU A 33 -7.68 -6.78 5.05
C LEU A 33 -6.53 -6.42 4.11
N TYR A 34 -6.47 -7.02 2.92
CA TYR A 34 -5.45 -6.70 1.92
C TYR A 34 -5.60 -5.27 1.38
N SER A 35 -6.81 -4.81 1.10
CA SER A 35 -7.11 -3.42 0.73
C SER A 35 -6.61 -2.43 1.80
N ASN A 36 -6.82 -2.75 3.09
CA ASN A 36 -6.28 -1.95 4.19
C ASN A 36 -4.74 -1.91 4.23
N ILE A 37 -4.08 -3.06 4.01
CA ILE A 37 -2.61 -3.13 3.91
C ILE A 37 -2.14 -2.26 2.73
N LEU A 38 -2.76 -2.37 1.56
CA LEU A 38 -2.41 -1.63 0.36
C LEU A 38 -2.47 -0.12 0.59
N LEU A 39 -3.56 0.39 1.17
CA LEU A 39 -3.71 1.81 1.52
C LEU A 39 -2.60 2.29 2.48
N LYS A 40 -2.23 1.48 3.48
CA LYS A 40 -1.11 1.81 4.38
C LYS A 40 0.21 1.89 3.63
N LEU A 41 0.44 0.98 2.67
CA LEU A 41 1.66 0.96 1.86
C LEU A 41 1.75 2.18 0.94
N TYR A 42 0.66 2.53 0.23
CA TYR A 42 0.61 3.76 -0.58
C TYR A 42 1.03 4.98 0.24
N LEU A 43 0.47 5.15 1.44
CA LEU A 43 0.82 6.27 2.32
C LEU A 43 2.29 6.23 2.79
N LYS A 44 2.88 5.05 2.99
CA LYS A 44 4.30 4.94 3.38
C LYS A 44 5.24 5.27 2.25
N SER A 45 4.94 4.81 1.05
CA SER A 45 5.79 5.02 -0.12
C SER A 45 5.80 6.47 -0.63
N LEU A 46 4.81 7.30 -0.27
CA LEU A 46 4.77 8.72 -0.67
C LEU A 46 6.05 9.49 -0.30
N LYS A 47 6.70 9.13 0.81
CA LYS A 47 7.95 9.78 1.26
C LYS A 47 9.14 9.54 0.32
N ASN A 48 9.10 8.45 -0.44
CA ASN A 48 10.21 7.98 -1.27
C ASN A 48 9.76 7.84 -2.73
N GLY A 49 8.86 8.73 -3.18
CA GLY A 49 8.41 8.79 -4.57
C GLY A 49 7.75 7.50 -5.06
N GLY A 50 7.08 6.78 -4.17
CA GLY A 50 6.39 5.52 -4.47
C GLY A 50 7.18 4.24 -4.18
N LYS A 51 8.42 4.37 -3.69
CA LYS A 51 9.22 3.22 -3.23
C LYS A 51 8.97 2.93 -1.75
N LEU A 52 8.90 1.66 -1.38
CA LEU A 52 8.82 1.19 -0.01
C LEU A 52 10.23 1.02 0.56
N GLN A 53 10.76 2.09 1.15
CA GLN A 53 12.12 2.12 1.71
C GLN A 53 12.15 2.91 3.03
N LEU A 54 13.07 2.55 3.92
CA LEU A 54 13.29 3.25 5.19
C LEU A 54 13.95 4.61 4.96
N ASP A 55 14.93 4.63 4.06
CA ASP A 55 15.69 5.77 3.57
C ASP A 55 16.00 5.55 2.08
N GLU A 56 16.96 6.28 1.51
CA GLU A 56 17.31 6.15 0.08
C GLU A 56 17.91 4.79 -0.30
N HIS A 57 18.45 4.03 0.66
CA HIS A 57 19.29 2.85 0.39
C HIS A 57 18.70 1.55 0.93
N ILE A 58 17.80 1.59 1.90
CA ILE A 58 17.29 0.39 2.59
C ILE A 58 15.84 0.10 2.18
N PRO A 59 15.60 -0.87 1.27
CA PRO A 59 14.27 -1.42 1.02
C PRO A 59 13.59 -1.96 2.26
N TYR A 60 12.27 -1.78 2.36
CA TYR A 60 11.51 -2.47 3.39
C TYR A 60 11.45 -3.97 3.11
N THR A 61 11.80 -4.76 4.12
CA THR A 61 11.55 -6.21 4.12
C THR A 61 10.09 -6.51 4.47
N ALA A 62 9.62 -7.72 4.17
CA ALA A 62 8.29 -8.17 4.57
C ALA A 62 8.06 -8.04 6.09
N GLN A 63 9.08 -8.34 6.91
CA GLN A 63 9.02 -8.19 8.37
C GLN A 63 8.85 -6.73 8.82
N MET A 64 9.54 -5.79 8.16
CA MET A 64 9.37 -4.36 8.43
C MET A 64 7.96 -3.90 8.03
N ILE A 65 7.48 -4.34 6.86
CA ILE A 65 6.13 -4.03 6.40
C ILE A 65 5.08 -4.58 7.36
N ALA A 66 5.24 -5.81 7.84
CA ALA A 66 4.36 -6.43 8.84
C ALA A 66 4.28 -5.60 10.12
N THR A 67 5.43 -5.11 10.60
CA THR A 67 5.53 -4.23 11.77
C THR A 67 4.82 -2.89 11.53
N LEU A 68 5.05 -2.26 10.39
CA LEU A 68 4.48 -0.95 10.03
C LEU A 68 2.97 -1.01 9.80
N THR A 69 2.50 -2.11 9.21
CA THR A 69 1.09 -2.31 8.89
C THR A 69 0.31 -2.94 10.05
N ARG A 70 1.00 -3.48 11.07
CA ARG A 70 0.45 -4.17 12.24
C ARG A 70 -0.30 -5.46 11.88
N HIS A 71 0.28 -6.22 10.94
CA HIS A 71 -0.24 -7.52 10.53
C HIS A 71 0.84 -8.59 10.71
N GLN A 72 0.44 -9.85 10.71
CA GLN A 72 1.39 -10.97 10.76
C GLN A 72 2.22 -11.02 9.46
N ILE A 73 3.48 -11.46 9.57
CA ILE A 73 4.38 -11.53 8.41
C ILE A 73 3.80 -12.37 7.27
N GLY A 74 3.23 -13.54 7.57
CA GLY A 74 2.64 -14.40 6.53
C GLY A 74 1.46 -13.74 5.80
N THR A 75 0.66 -12.92 6.49
CA THR A 75 -0.40 -12.13 5.86
C THR A 75 0.16 -11.08 4.91
N VAL A 76 1.26 -10.43 5.31
CA VAL A 76 1.93 -9.41 4.50
C VAL A 76 2.64 -10.02 3.29
N GLU A 77 3.32 -11.14 3.46
CA GLU A 77 3.95 -11.87 2.34
C GLU A 77 2.90 -12.27 1.30
N ARG A 78 1.77 -12.81 1.76
CA ARG A 78 0.66 -13.14 0.88
C ARG A 78 0.07 -11.91 0.18
N ALA A 79 -0.11 -10.81 0.92
CA ALA A 79 -0.60 -9.55 0.36
C ALA A 79 0.33 -9.01 -0.74
N LEU A 80 1.64 -8.96 -0.49
CA LEU A 80 2.63 -8.49 -1.46
C LEU A 80 2.65 -9.34 -2.74
N GLU A 81 2.46 -10.67 -2.62
CA GLU A 81 2.33 -11.55 -3.78
C GLU A 81 1.06 -11.23 -4.59
N ILE A 82 -0.09 -11.08 -3.92
CA ILE A 82 -1.36 -10.71 -4.56
C ILE A 82 -1.22 -9.35 -5.27
N PHE A 83 -0.64 -8.35 -4.61
CA PHE A 83 -0.47 -7.01 -5.19
C PHE A 83 0.40 -7.04 -6.44
N ARG A 84 1.44 -7.88 -6.46
CA ARG A 84 2.26 -8.08 -7.66
C ARG A 84 1.49 -8.73 -8.79
N GLN A 85 0.67 -9.75 -8.49
CA GLN A 85 -0.17 -10.43 -9.49
C GLN A 85 -1.21 -9.49 -10.09
N LEU A 86 -1.76 -8.57 -9.28
CA LEU A 86 -2.74 -7.56 -9.71
C LEU A 86 -2.09 -6.30 -10.32
N GLY A 87 -0.75 -6.25 -10.42
CA GLY A 87 -0.01 -5.11 -10.96
C GLY A 87 -0.05 -3.85 -10.09
N LEU A 88 -0.43 -3.96 -8.81
CA LEU A 88 -0.51 -2.86 -7.82
C LEU A 88 0.85 -2.54 -7.19
N VAL A 89 1.78 -3.51 -7.23
CA VAL A 89 3.15 -3.38 -6.73
C VAL A 89 4.12 -4.04 -7.69
N GLU A 90 5.24 -3.38 -7.97
CA GLU A 90 6.37 -3.90 -8.73
C GLU A 90 7.58 -4.12 -7.81
N GLN A 91 8.39 -5.15 -8.06
CA GLN A 91 9.67 -5.32 -7.38
C GLN A 91 10.79 -4.84 -8.30
N LEU A 92 11.53 -3.83 -7.85
CA LEU A 92 12.65 -3.25 -8.58
C LEU A 92 13.92 -4.10 -8.45
N ASP A 93 14.87 -3.91 -9.36
CA ASP A 93 16.19 -4.55 -9.31
C ASP A 93 16.97 -4.25 -8.01
N SER A 94 16.68 -3.12 -7.37
CA SER A 94 17.24 -2.75 -6.06
C SER A 94 16.67 -3.57 -4.90
N GLY A 95 15.70 -4.45 -5.15
CA GLY A 95 14.95 -5.20 -4.15
C GLY A 95 13.81 -4.41 -3.49
N ALA A 96 13.67 -3.11 -3.78
CA ALA A 96 12.57 -2.29 -3.28
C ALA A 96 11.25 -2.60 -4.00
N PHE A 97 10.16 -2.56 -3.25
CA PHE A 97 8.82 -2.56 -3.82
C PHE A 97 8.42 -1.13 -4.23
N TYR A 98 7.87 -0.99 -5.43
CA TYR A 98 7.33 0.24 -5.98
C TYR A 98 5.82 0.12 -6.11
N MET A 99 5.08 1.10 -5.61
CA MET A 99 3.62 1.14 -5.76
C MET A 99 3.29 1.77 -7.11
N THR A 100 2.62 1.02 -7.98
CA THR A 100 2.45 1.38 -9.41
C THR A 100 1.38 2.44 -9.67
N ASP A 101 0.47 2.66 -8.72
CA ASP A 101 -0.69 3.55 -8.87
C ASP A 101 -0.68 4.73 -7.86
N ILE A 102 0.43 5.49 -7.80
CA ILE A 102 0.62 6.68 -6.94
C ILE A 102 0.31 8.00 -7.64
#